data_AF-A0A962KC59-F1
#
_entry.id   AF-A0A962KC59-F1
#
_cell.length_a   1.000
_cell.length_b   1.000
_cell.length_c   1.000
_cell.angle_alpha   90.00
_cell.angle_beta   90.00
_cell.angle_gamma   90.00
#
_symmetry.space_group_name_H-M   'P 1'
#
loop_
_entity.id
_entity.type
_entity.pdbx_description
1 polymer ?
#
loop_
_entity_poly.entity_id
_entity_poly.type
_entity_poly.pdbx_seq_one_letter_code
_entity_poly.pdbx_strand_id
1 'polypeptide(L)'
;MKIITLALTILFCSNLQAQSDFNGTWDISRFENLEFLSLDFNLGTEFVSISGAIDYSDGSSLPVTGSCFFNQNDGVFCLLQLNRGYSVKFLIASDLRAYWETVNVLGQVVESGEVSFVGG
;
A
#
# COMPACT_ATOMS: atom_id res chain seq x y z
N MET A 1 49.99 11.13 34.52
CA MET A 1 49.22 10.93 33.27
C MET A 1 47.87 10.34 33.66
N LYS A 2 46.78 11.09 33.47
CA LYS A 2 45.41 10.62 33.79
C LYS A 2 44.80 10.04 32.52
N ILE A 3 44.43 8.76 32.58
CA ILE A 3 43.75 8.04 31.50
C ILE A 3 42.30 8.54 31.48
N ILE A 4 41.93 9.26 30.41
CA ILE A 4 40.54 9.66 30.16
C ILE A 4 39.85 8.46 29.54
N THR A 5 38.96 7.83 30.29
CA THR A 5 38.13 6.72 29.81
C THR A 5 36.97 7.34 29.02
N LEU A 6 36.98 7.15 27.70
CA LEU A 6 35.84 7.52 26.84
C LEU A 6 34.69 6.56 27.13
N ALA A 7 33.61 7.06 27.75
CA ALA A 7 32.35 6.34 27.84
C ALA A 7 31.64 6.45 26.49
N LEU A 8 31.73 5.39 25.67
CA LEU A 8 30.93 5.23 24.46
C LEU A 8 29.51 4.85 24.86
N THR A 9 28.66 5.85 25.11
CA THR A 9 27.21 5.64 25.24
C THR A 9 26.65 5.29 23.87
N ILE A 10 26.51 3.99 23.62
CA ILE A 10 25.70 3.46 22.54
C ILE A 10 24.25 3.79 22.91
N LEU A 11 23.74 4.91 22.39
CA LEU A 11 22.33 5.20 22.38
C LEU A 11 21.67 4.09 21.56
N PHE A 12 21.00 3.19 22.27
CA PHE A 12 20.00 2.29 21.73
C PHE A 12 18.94 3.16 21.04
N CYS A 13 19.13 3.43 19.75
CA CYS A 13 18.01 3.74 18.88
C CYS A 13 17.24 2.43 18.81
N SER A 14 16.19 2.35 19.63
CA SER A 14 15.21 1.28 19.62
C SER A 14 14.96 0.88 18.18
N ASN A 15 15.18 -0.40 17.88
CA ASN A 15 14.62 -1.05 16.71
C ASN A 15 13.11 -0.77 16.77
N LEU A 16 12.65 0.30 16.11
CA LEU A 16 11.29 0.33 15.60
C LEU A 16 11.28 -0.85 14.64
N GLN A 17 10.79 -1.98 15.12
CA GLN A 17 10.31 -3.01 14.22
C GLN A 17 9.31 -2.27 13.34
N ALA A 18 9.66 -2.04 12.07
CA ALA A 18 8.68 -1.87 11.02
C ALA A 18 7.97 -3.23 10.92
N GLN A 19 7.10 -3.45 11.89
CA GLN A 19 6.16 -4.55 11.92
C GLN A 19 5.22 -4.25 10.75
N SER A 20 5.02 -5.23 9.88
CA SER A 20 4.02 -5.17 8.82
C SER A 20 2.66 -5.05 9.50
N ASP A 21 2.24 -3.84 9.84
CA ASP A 21 1.18 -3.64 10.83
C ASP A 21 -0.23 -3.66 10.23
N PHE A 22 -0.36 -3.82 8.91
CA PHE A 22 -1.66 -4.01 8.30
C PHE A 22 -1.56 -4.76 6.97
N ASN A 23 -2.24 -5.89 6.86
CA ASN A 23 -2.58 -6.52 5.61
C ASN A 23 -4.07 -6.35 5.35
N GLY A 24 -4.45 -6.24 4.09
CA GLY A 24 -5.84 -6.16 3.71
C GLY A 24 -6.07 -6.76 2.35
N THR A 25 -7.18 -7.49 2.22
CA THR A 25 -7.69 -7.97 0.96
C THR A 25 -9.00 -7.26 0.67
N TRP A 26 -9.13 -6.80 -0.57
CA TRP A 26 -10.32 -6.17 -1.10
C TRP A 26 -10.82 -6.95 -2.32
N ASP A 27 -12.13 -7.15 -2.39
CA ASP A 27 -12.80 -7.64 -3.59
C ASP A 27 -12.99 -6.46 -4.56
N ILE A 28 -12.44 -6.60 -5.77
CA ILE A 28 -12.59 -5.65 -6.86
C ILE A 28 -13.53 -6.23 -7.92
N SER A 29 -14.76 -6.49 -7.52
CA SER A 29 -15.81 -6.82 -8.49
C SER A 29 -15.89 -5.69 -9.54
N ARG A 30 -15.68 -6.04 -10.82
CA ARG A 30 -15.94 -5.28 -12.08
C ARG A 30 -14.75 -4.80 -12.91
N PHE A 31 -13.49 -4.89 -12.46
CA PHE A 31 -12.35 -4.61 -13.34
C PHE A 31 -11.97 -5.87 -14.13
N GLU A 32 -11.84 -5.82 -15.46
CA GLU A 32 -11.29 -6.85 -16.38
C GLU A 32 -10.89 -8.23 -15.79
N ASN A 33 -11.86 -9.02 -15.29
CA ASN A 33 -11.62 -10.34 -14.68
C ASN A 33 -10.77 -10.35 -13.40
N LEU A 34 -10.62 -9.22 -12.70
CA LEU A 34 -10.02 -9.12 -11.38
C LEU A 34 -10.98 -9.71 -10.34
N GLU A 35 -10.45 -10.58 -9.48
CA GLU A 35 -11.19 -11.19 -8.38
C GLU A 35 -10.80 -10.55 -7.04
N PHE A 36 -9.51 -10.53 -6.72
CA PHE A 36 -9.01 -10.00 -5.46
C PHE A 36 -7.81 -9.07 -5.61
N LEU A 37 -7.77 -8.02 -4.78
CA LEU A 37 -6.59 -7.20 -4.55
C LEU A 37 -6.13 -7.42 -3.12
N SER A 38 -4.96 -8.03 -2.95
CA SER A 38 -4.33 -8.24 -1.64
C SER A 38 -3.14 -7.30 -1.50
N LEU A 39 -3.15 -6.45 -0.47
CA LEU A 39 -2.09 -5.48 -0.20
C LEU A 39 -1.58 -5.62 1.23
N ASP A 40 -0.26 -5.66 1.35
CA ASP A 40 0.48 -5.54 2.59
C ASP A 40 1.02 -4.11 2.71
N PHE A 41 0.64 -3.43 3.80
CA PHE A 41 1.03 -2.07 4.10
C PHE A 41 2.18 -2.11 5.11
N ASN A 42 3.32 -1.58 4.68
CA ASN A 42 4.45 -1.37 5.56
C ASN A 42 4.49 0.11 5.96
N LEU A 43 4.08 0.34 7.21
CA LEU A 43 3.96 1.67 7.80
C LEU A 43 5.35 2.15 8.23
N GLY A 44 5.90 3.10 7.47
CA GLY A 44 7.05 3.89 7.86
C GLY A 44 6.64 5.10 8.70
N THR A 45 7.64 5.83 9.20
CA THR A 45 7.44 7.06 9.98
C THR A 45 6.84 8.21 9.17
N GLU A 46 7.09 8.26 7.86
CA GLU A 46 6.70 9.39 6.98
C GLU A 46 5.97 8.94 5.71
N PHE A 47 5.96 7.66 5.39
CA PHE A 47 5.34 7.10 4.19
C PHE A 47 4.86 5.69 4.46
N VAL A 48 3.91 5.23 3.65
CA VAL A 48 3.47 3.83 3.65
C VAL A 48 3.93 3.21 2.34
N SER A 49 4.71 2.13 2.39
CA SER A 49 4.97 1.33 1.19
C SER A 49 3.95 0.20 1.11
N ILE A 50 3.57 -0.15 -0.12
CA ILE A 50 2.71 -1.30 -0.38
C ILE A 50 3.45 -2.31 -1.24
N SER A 51 3.29 -3.57 -0.88
CA SER A 51 3.47 -4.71 -1.77
C SER A 51 2.19 -5.54 -1.79
N GLY A 52 1.92 -6.25 -2.88
CA GLY A 52 0.73 -7.05 -2.96
C GLY A 52 0.60 -7.77 -4.28
N ALA A 53 -0.62 -8.25 -4.54
CA ALA A 53 -0.96 -8.91 -5.78
C ALA A 53 -2.40 -8.57 -6.21
N ILE A 54 -2.59 -8.54 -7.53
CA ILE A 54 -3.88 -8.54 -8.18
C ILE A 54 -4.13 -9.94 -8.71
N ASP A 55 -5.12 -10.62 -8.17
CA ASP A 55 -5.53 -11.95 -8.59
C ASP A 55 -6.71 -11.87 -9.56
N TYR A 56 -6.58 -12.55 -10.69
CA TYR A 56 -7.58 -12.61 -11.75
C TYR A 56 -8.37 -13.92 -11.65
N SER A 57 -9.60 -13.91 -12.14
CA SER A 57 -10.52 -15.06 -12.15
C SER A 57 -10.06 -16.21 -13.05
N ASP A 58 -9.09 -15.96 -13.94
CA ASP A 58 -8.42 -17.00 -14.72
C ASP A 58 -7.31 -17.73 -13.93
N GLY A 59 -7.10 -17.35 -12.66
CA GLY A 59 -6.10 -17.90 -11.76
C GLY A 59 -4.71 -17.28 -11.91
N SER A 60 -4.54 -16.29 -12.79
CA SER A 60 -3.29 -15.52 -12.88
C SER A 60 -3.17 -14.48 -11.77
N SER A 61 -1.95 -14.10 -11.42
CA SER A 61 -1.66 -13.11 -10.39
C SER A 61 -0.59 -12.13 -10.87
N LEU A 62 -0.85 -10.84 -10.69
CA LEU A 62 0.07 -9.76 -11.05
C LEU A 62 0.61 -9.12 -9.76
N PRO A 63 1.91 -9.25 -9.46
CA PRO A 63 2.48 -8.57 -8.31
C PRO A 63 2.41 -7.05 -8.53
N VAL A 64 2.05 -6.34 -7.47
CA VAL A 64 1.97 -4.88 -7.46
C VAL A 64 2.78 -4.31 -6.31
N THR A 65 3.36 -3.16 -6.56
CA THR A 65 4.05 -2.36 -5.55
C THR A 65 3.64 -0.92 -5.70
N GLY A 66 3.66 -0.19 -4.61
CA GLY A 66 3.31 1.22 -4.63
C GLY A 66 3.68 1.93 -3.35
N SER A 67 3.19 3.15 -3.27
CA SER A 67 3.31 3.99 -2.09
C SER A 67 1.98 4.64 -1.76
N CYS A 68 1.75 4.88 -0.48
CA CYS A 68 0.65 5.69 -0.02
C CYS A 68 1.12 6.87 0.81
N PHE A 69 0.23 7.84 0.89
CA PHE A 69 0.27 8.91 1.86
C PHE A 69 -1.07 8.98 2.58
N PHE A 70 -1.02 9.36 3.85
CA PHE A 70 -2.21 9.71 4.61
C PHE A 70 -2.76 11.04 4.07
N ASN A 71 -4.07 11.09 3.86
CA ASN A 71 -4.77 12.31 3.51
C ASN A 71 -5.24 13.05 4.78
N GLN A 72 -5.73 14.29 4.64
CA GLN A 72 -6.16 15.12 5.78
C GLN A 72 -7.44 14.63 6.48
N ASN A 73 -8.12 13.62 5.95
CA ASN A 73 -9.39 13.08 6.43
C ASN A 73 -9.22 11.65 6.98
N ASP A 74 -8.04 11.30 7.50
CA ASP A 74 -7.71 9.96 8.03
C ASP A 74 -7.87 8.81 7.02
N GLY A 75 -7.92 9.12 5.72
CA GLY A 75 -7.89 8.13 4.65
C GLY A 75 -6.47 7.91 4.13
N VAL A 76 -6.26 6.79 3.44
CA VAL A 76 -5.00 6.43 2.81
C VAL A 76 -5.16 6.54 1.30
N PHE A 77 -4.35 7.36 0.64
CA PHE A 77 -4.29 7.38 -0.83
C PHE A 77 -3.03 6.66 -1.28
N CYS A 78 -3.21 5.64 -2.10
CA CYS A 78 -2.15 4.79 -2.61
C CYS A 78 -2.08 4.87 -4.13
N LEU A 79 -0.87 4.81 -4.65
CA LEU A 79 -0.60 4.66 -6.07
C LEU A 79 0.16 3.35 -6.29
N LEU A 80 -0.46 2.42 -7.00
CA LEU A 80 0.12 1.14 -7.40
C LEU A 80 0.53 1.23 -8.86
N GLN A 81 1.79 0.88 -9.16
CA GLN A 81 2.28 0.83 -10.53
C GLN A 81 1.95 -0.55 -11.12
N LEU A 82 1.27 -0.59 -12.26
CA LEU A 82 1.09 -1.82 -13.02
C LEU A 82 2.13 -1.90 -14.15
N ASN A 83 2.66 -3.09 -14.43
CA ASN A 83 3.66 -3.33 -15.47
C ASN A 83 3.18 -3.12 -16.93
N ARG A 84 2.00 -2.49 -17.13
CA ARG A 84 1.35 -2.33 -18.44
C ARG A 84 1.08 -0.87 -18.82
N GLY A 85 1.77 0.10 -18.21
CA GLY A 85 1.54 1.52 -18.50
C GLY A 85 0.25 2.08 -17.89
N TYR A 86 -0.30 1.36 -16.91
CA TYR A 86 -1.41 1.84 -16.08
C TYR A 86 -0.94 1.98 -14.65
N SER A 87 -1.56 2.88 -13.90
CA SER A 87 -1.43 2.95 -12.46
C SER A 87 -2.81 2.79 -11.84
N VAL A 88 -2.89 2.09 -10.72
CA VAL A 88 -4.12 2.02 -9.92
C VAL A 88 -3.97 3.00 -8.78
N LYS A 89 -4.87 3.98 -8.71
CA LYS A 89 -5.06 4.78 -7.52
C LYS A 89 -6.03 4.05 -6.62
N PHE A 90 -5.75 4.02 -5.33
CA PHE A 90 -6.57 3.38 -4.33
C PHE A 90 -6.77 4.37 -3.18
N LEU A 91 -8.01 4.69 -2.87
CA LEU A 91 -8.38 5.56 -1.76
C LEU A 91 -9.11 4.72 -0.74
N ILE A 92 -8.48 4.52 0.42
CA ILE A 92 -9.09 3.83 1.56
C ILE A 92 -9.60 4.90 2.51
N ALA A 93 -10.91 4.93 2.73
CA ALA A 93 -11.52 5.78 3.74
C ALA A 93 -11.31 5.19 5.15
N SER A 94 -11.47 6.02 6.17
CA SER A 94 -11.32 5.61 7.57
C SER A 94 -12.33 4.55 8.04
N ASP A 95 -13.41 4.32 7.28
CA ASP A 95 -14.40 3.26 7.51
C ASP A 95 -14.16 1.99 6.68
N LEU A 96 -12.93 1.81 6.15
CA LEU A 96 -12.48 0.68 5.35
C LEU A 96 -13.17 0.51 3.99
N ARG A 97 -14.09 1.40 3.62
CA ARG A 97 -14.52 1.50 2.23
C ARG A 97 -13.34 1.98 1.41
N ALA A 98 -13.12 1.35 0.26
CA ALA A 98 -12.11 1.82 -0.66
C ALA A 98 -12.67 2.04 -2.05
N TYR A 99 -12.07 3.01 -2.73
CA TYR A 99 -12.37 3.39 -4.11
C TYR A 99 -11.10 3.24 -4.92
N TRP A 100 -11.22 2.81 -6.17
CA TRP A 100 -10.09 2.66 -7.06
C TRP A 100 -10.32 3.37 -8.40
N GLU A 101 -9.24 3.84 -8.99
CA GLU A 101 -9.20 4.37 -10.36
C GLU A 101 -8.02 3.76 -11.09
N THR A 102 -8.22 3.29 -12.33
CA THR A 102 -7.10 3.05 -13.24
C THR A 102 -6.81 4.30 -14.04
N VAL A 103 -5.54 4.63 -14.13
CA VAL A 103 -5.05 5.81 -14.83
C VAL A 103 -4.04 5.38 -15.88
N ASN A 104 -4.22 5.83 -17.12
CA ASN A 104 -3.27 5.55 -18.19
C ASN A 104 -2.00 6.41 -18.09
N VAL A 105 -1.03 6.18 -18.98
CA VAL A 105 0.22 6.96 -19.05
C VAL A 105 0.03 8.47 -19.24
N LEU A 106 -1.15 8.91 -19.69
CA LEU A 106 -1.48 10.33 -19.88
C LEU A 106 -2.13 10.96 -18.62
N GLY A 107 -2.27 10.20 -17.54
CA GLY A 107 -2.91 10.69 -16.32
C GLY A 107 -4.44 10.70 -16.38
N GLN A 108 -5.06 10.09 -17.39
CA GLN A 108 -6.51 10.05 -17.55
C GLN A 108 -7.10 8.83 -16.83
N VAL A 109 -8.16 9.05 -16.07
CA VAL A 109 -8.97 7.95 -15.51
C VAL A 109 -9.62 7.19 -16.65
N VAL A 110 -9.32 5.89 -16.73
CA VAL A 110 -9.86 4.98 -17.75
C VAL A 110 -11.02 4.19 -17.18
N GLU A 111 -10.91 3.79 -15.92
CA GLU A 111 -11.93 3.04 -15.20
C GLU A 111 -11.89 3.37 -13.71
N SER A 112 -12.99 3.12 -13.01
CA SER A 112 -13.05 3.27 -11.57
C SER A 112 -14.17 2.44 -10.95
N GLY A 113 -14.07 2.20 -9.66
CA GLY A 113 -15.09 1.49 -8.92
C GLY A 113 -14.91 1.54 -7.42
N GLU A 114 -15.86 0.96 -6.70
CA GLU A 114 -15.76 0.74 -5.26
C GLU A 114 -15.28 -0.69 -5.00
N VAL A 115 -14.55 -0.86 -3.90
CA VAL A 115 -14.14 -2.18 -3.42
C VAL A 115 -14.65 -2.40 -2.01
N SER A 116 -14.87 -3.67 -1.69
CA SER A 116 -15.29 -4.09 -0.36
C SER A 116 -14.12 -4.77 0.34
N PHE A 117 -13.83 -4.35 1.57
CA PHE A 117 -12.85 -5.03 2.42
C PHE A 117 -13.38 -6.42 2.78
N VAL A 118 -12.58 -7.46 2.57
CA VAL A 118 -12.98 -8.86 2.81
C VAL A 118 -12.18 -9.53 3.94
N GLY A 119 -11.09 -8.94 4.41
CA GLY A 119 -10.33 -9.45 5.57
C GLY A 119 -8.82 -9.22 5.46
N GLY A 120 -8.08 -9.69 6.46
CA GLY A 120 -6.61 -9.68 6.57
C GLY A 120 -6.16 -10.76 7.53
#